data_AF-A0ABD5X2N3-F1
#
_entry.id   AF-A0ABD5X2N3-F1
#
_cell.length_a   1.000
_cell.length_b   1.000
_cell.length_c   1.000
_cell.angle_alpha   90.00
_cell.angle_beta   90.00
_cell.angle_gamma   90.00
#
_symmetry.space_group_name_H-M   'P 1'
#
loop_
_entity.id
_entity.type
_entity.pdbx_description
1 polymer ?
#
loop_
_entity_poly.entity_id
_entity_poly.type
_entity_poly.pdbx_seq_one_letter_code
_entity_poly.pdbx_strand_id
1 'polypeptide(L)'
;MAEFNLQISVAPDEIDDSLEEYLSPHIKGNEDVQLEESESSLDSESEAEAVLEIEDVNLFGRLYEKLRDNDDPLEIGLWGPTAQRYPVPVQHYALQQIPNPDAFDFHAIDSKVTLVIADSQQLVQQLRQEVPPPALG
;
A
#
# COMPACT_ATOMS: atom_id res chain seq x y z
N MET A 1 -13.07 13.43 -3.14
CA MET A 1 -13.22 12.65 -1.88
C MET A 1 -12.36 11.45 -2.14
N ALA A 2 -11.23 11.31 -1.44
CA ALA A 2 -10.27 10.26 -1.71
C ALA A 2 -10.94 8.88 -1.71
N GLU A 3 -10.67 8.07 -2.74
CA GLU A 3 -11.19 6.70 -2.83
C GLU A 3 -10.28 5.74 -2.04
N PHE A 4 -8.99 6.08 -1.92
CA PHE A 4 -7.98 5.29 -1.20
C PHE A 4 -7.04 6.20 -0.40
N ASN A 5 -6.77 5.84 0.85
CA ASN A 5 -5.73 6.48 1.65
C ASN A 5 -4.60 5.47 1.86
N LEU A 6 -3.38 5.80 1.46
CA LEU A 6 -2.20 4.97 1.68
C LEU A 6 -1.38 5.62 2.79
N GLN A 7 -1.41 4.99 3.97
CA GLN A 7 -0.59 5.38 5.10
C GLN A 7 0.78 4.73 4.97
N ILE A 8 1.81 5.55 5.12
CA ILE A 8 3.20 5.14 5.07
C ILE A 8 3.81 5.52 6.41
N SER A 9 4.37 4.54 7.09
CA SER A 9 5.13 4.74 8.33
C SER A 9 6.56 4.23 8.18
N VAL A 10 7.50 4.93 8.80
CA VAL A 10 8.91 4.54 8.80
C VAL A 10 9.59 4.98 10.09
N ALA A 11 10.56 4.18 10.56
CA ALA A 11 11.39 4.58 11.68
C ALA A 11 12.27 5.77 11.28
N PRO A 12 12.37 6.83 12.11
CA PRO A 12 13.11 8.04 11.77
C PRO A 12 14.60 7.81 11.57
N ASP A 13 15.17 6.74 12.13
CA ASP A 13 16.58 6.36 11.97
C ASP A 13 16.88 5.67 10.63
N GLU A 14 15.85 5.29 9.88
CA GLU A 14 15.98 4.52 8.65
C GLU A 14 15.88 5.38 7.37
N ILE A 15 15.52 6.66 7.49
CA ILE A 15 15.49 7.63 6.39
C ILE A 15 16.39 8.84 6.70
N ASP A 16 17.25 9.21 5.75
CA ASP A 16 18.17 10.35 5.90
C ASP A 16 17.44 11.71 5.82
N ASP A 17 16.36 11.77 5.03
CA ASP A 17 15.53 12.95 4.78
C ASP A 17 14.14 12.78 5.43
N SER A 18 13.34 13.84 5.47
CA SER A 18 11.95 13.74 5.92
C SER A 18 11.13 12.77 5.03
N LEU A 19 10.15 12.06 5.61
CA LEU A 19 9.28 11.17 4.84
C LEU A 19 8.58 11.90 3.68
N GLU A 20 8.24 13.18 3.85
CA GLU A 20 7.73 14.03 2.77
C GLU A 20 8.75 14.23 1.64
N GLU A 21 10.01 14.55 1.94
CA GLU A 21 11.05 14.74 0.93
C GLU A 21 11.37 13.43 0.21
N TYR A 22 11.33 12.31 0.93
CA TYR A 22 11.50 10.98 0.36
C TYR A 22 10.34 10.63 -0.60
N LEU A 23 9.09 10.91 -0.22
CA LEU A 23 7.92 10.61 -1.05
C LEU A 23 7.71 11.61 -2.19
N SER A 24 8.13 12.86 -2.01
CA SER A 24 8.02 13.94 -3.00
C SER A 24 8.37 13.51 -4.44
N PRO A 25 9.53 12.90 -4.74
CA PRO A 25 9.84 12.45 -6.10
C PRO A 25 8.90 11.36 -6.65
N HIS A 26 8.25 10.58 -5.79
CA HIS A 26 7.30 9.54 -6.19
C HIS A 26 5.90 10.11 -6.49
N ILE A 27 5.52 11.17 -5.78
CA ILE A 27 4.20 11.80 -5.89
C ILE A 27 4.20 12.92 -6.95
N LYS A 28 5.31 13.65 -7.08
CA LYS A 28 5.43 14.86 -7.92
C LYS A 28 5.16 14.55 -9.39
N GLY A 29 4.03 15.07 -9.88
CA GLY A 29 3.55 14.88 -11.26
C GLY A 29 2.27 14.06 -11.38
N ASN A 30 1.74 13.54 -10.27
CA ASN A 30 0.42 12.89 -10.23
C ASN A 30 -0.59 13.85 -9.59
N GLU A 31 -1.47 14.44 -10.41
CA GLU A 31 -2.47 15.42 -9.95
C GLU A 31 -3.54 14.79 -9.03
N ASP A 32 -3.71 13.46 -9.11
CA ASP A 32 -4.69 12.68 -8.36
C ASP A 32 -4.14 12.12 -7.02
N VAL A 33 -2.98 12.61 -6.58
CA VAL A 33 -2.36 12.21 -5.30
C VAL A 33 -2.10 13.44 -4.44
N GLN A 34 -2.69 13.45 -3.26
CA GLN A 34 -2.47 14.48 -2.25
C GLN A 34 -1.73 13.87 -1.06
N LEU A 35 -0.64 14.51 -0.67
CA LEU A 35 0.05 14.19 0.57
C LEU A 35 -0.62 14.99 1.68
N GLU A 36 -1.23 14.29 2.64
CA GLU A 36 -1.58 14.86 3.92
C GLU A 36 -0.50 14.46 4.93
N GLU A 37 0.23 15.47 5.41
CA GLU A 37 1.05 15.30 6.61
C GLU A 37 0.10 14.98 7.76
N SER A 38 0.26 13.79 8.35
CA SER A 38 -0.35 13.55 9.65
C SER A 38 0.38 14.44 10.64
N GLU A 39 -0.33 15.38 11.28
CA GLU A 39 0.21 16.17 12.38
C GLU A 39 0.48 15.26 13.60
N SER A 40 1.40 14.30 13.48
CA SER A 40 1.99 13.58 14.59
C SER A 40 2.94 14.55 15.28
N SER A 41 2.33 15.31 16.17
CA SER A 41 2.93 16.31 17.02
C SER A 41 4.11 15.74 17.81
N LEU A 42 5.27 16.38 17.64
CA LEU A 42 6.24 16.68 18.71
C LEU A 42 6.78 15.48 19.50
N ASP A 43 7.54 14.59 18.88
CA ASP A 43 8.70 13.95 19.53
C ASP A 43 9.52 13.22 18.44
N SER A 44 10.75 13.66 18.20
CA SER A 44 11.66 13.16 17.16
C SER A 44 12.15 11.71 17.37
N GLU A 45 11.42 10.93 18.19
CA GLU A 45 11.66 9.51 18.48
C GLU A 45 10.45 8.63 18.10
N SER A 46 9.36 9.21 17.61
CA SER A 46 8.18 8.47 17.14
C SER A 46 8.24 8.24 15.63
N GLU A 47 7.66 7.12 15.17
CA GLU A 47 7.59 6.74 13.74
C GLU A 47 7.08 7.92 12.89
N ALA A 48 7.77 8.21 11.78
CA ALA A 48 7.34 9.23 10.84
C ALA A 48 6.16 8.67 10.03
N GLU A 49 5.04 9.39 10.01
CA GLU A 49 3.79 8.96 9.37
C GLU A 49 3.34 9.96 8.30
N ALA A 50 2.98 9.44 7.12
CA ALA A 50 2.40 10.22 6.04
C ALA A 50 1.16 9.51 5.48
N VAL A 51 0.18 10.29 5.04
CA VAL A 51 -1.02 9.76 4.36
C VAL A 51 -1.04 10.28 2.93
N LEU A 52 -1.09 9.36 1.97
CA LEU A 52 -1.33 9.66 0.57
C LEU A 52 -2.80 9.42 0.24
N GLU A 53 -3.54 10.48 0.01
CA GLU A 53 -4.88 10.42 -0.56
C GLU A 53 -4.76 10.20 -2.08
N ILE A 54 -5.34 9.12 -2.57
CA ILE A 54 -5.27 8.71 -3.97
C ILE A 54 -6.69 8.51 -4.51
N GLU A 55 -7.04 9.25 -5.55
CA GLU A 55 -8.36 9.15 -6.18
C GLU A 55 -8.42 8.03 -7.26
N ASP A 56 -7.28 7.55 -7.76
CA ASP A 56 -7.19 6.50 -8.79
C ASP A 56 -6.50 5.22 -8.29
N VAL A 57 -7.22 4.08 -8.34
CA VAL A 57 -6.72 2.77 -7.89
C VAL A 57 -5.52 2.23 -8.68
N ASN A 58 -5.40 2.57 -9.97
CA ASN A 58 -4.25 2.21 -10.79
C ASN A 58 -3.02 3.03 -10.36
N LEU A 59 -3.23 4.29 -10.01
CA LEU A 59 -2.18 5.16 -9.49
C LEU A 59 -1.72 4.67 -8.11
N PHE A 60 -2.67 4.28 -7.26
CA PHE A 60 -2.40 3.57 -6.00
C PHE A 60 -1.53 2.34 -6.23
N GLY A 61 -1.90 1.46 -7.16
CA GLY A 61 -1.13 0.26 -7.45
C GLY A 61 0.30 0.53 -7.89
N ARG A 62 0.50 1.54 -8.74
CA ARG A 62 1.84 1.95 -9.19
C ARG A 62 2.68 2.56 -8.09
N LEU A 63 2.08 3.35 -7.21
CA LEU A 63 2.78 3.92 -6.04
C LEU A 63 3.12 2.82 -5.05
N TYR A 64 2.18 1.93 -4.76
CA TYR A 64 2.39 0.79 -3.87
C TYR A 64 3.52 -0.13 -4.37
N GLU A 65 3.53 -0.49 -5.65
CA GLU A 65 4.60 -1.31 -6.25
C GLU A 65 5.95 -0.60 -6.15
N LYS A 66 6.03 0.68 -6.54
CA LYS A 66 7.27 1.47 -6.46
C LYS A 66 7.82 1.59 -5.04
N LEU A 67 6.95 1.77 -4.04
CA LEU A 67 7.36 1.94 -2.65
C LEU A 67 7.71 0.61 -1.99
N ARG A 68 7.11 -0.50 -2.44
CA ARG A 68 7.36 -1.85 -1.93
C ARG A 68 8.58 -2.53 -2.56
N ASP A 69 8.84 -2.34 -3.84
CA ASP A 69 10.00 -2.93 -4.55
C ASP A 69 11.32 -2.22 -4.19
N ASN A 70 11.24 -1.01 -3.65
CA ASN A 70 12.37 -0.42 -2.96
C ASN A 70 12.61 -1.25 -1.70
N ASP A 71 13.85 -1.70 -1.46
CA ASP A 71 14.32 -2.41 -0.25
C ASP A 71 14.28 -1.49 1.00
N ASP A 72 13.30 -0.60 1.04
CA ASP A 72 13.14 0.46 1.98
C ASP A 72 12.34 -0.04 3.19
N PRO A 73 12.61 0.49 4.38
CA PRO A 73 12.02 0.07 5.65
C PRO A 73 10.60 0.62 5.86
N LEU A 74 9.88 0.87 4.77
CA LEU A 74 8.56 1.47 4.77
C LEU A 74 7.51 0.43 5.15
N GLU A 75 6.77 0.70 6.23
CA GLU A 75 5.53 -0.01 6.51
C GLU A 75 4.38 0.68 5.76
N ILE A 76 3.79 -0.05 4.80
CA ILE A 76 2.73 0.46 3.94
C ILE A 76 1.39 -0.14 4.37
N GLY A 77 0.50 0.70 4.89
CA GLY A 77 -0.89 0.36 5.23
C GLY A 77 -1.87 1.04 4.29
N LEU A 78 -2.84 0.30 3.72
CA LEU A 78 -3.97 0.94 3.04
C LEU A 78 -5.05 1.21 4.08
N TRP A 79 -5.62 2.40 4.11
CA TRP A 79 -6.81 2.71 4.90
C TRP A 79 -7.92 3.06 3.92
N GLY A 80 -8.98 2.27 3.94
CA GLY A 80 -10.23 2.66 3.29
C GLY A 80 -11.00 3.63 4.17
N PRO A 81 -12.07 4.27 3.66
CA PRO A 81 -12.90 5.22 4.41
C PRO A 81 -13.54 4.63 5.68
N THR A 82 -13.51 3.30 5.87
CA THR A 82 -14.16 2.60 6.98
C THR A 82 -13.25 1.70 7.82
N ALA A 83 -12.03 1.35 7.36
CA ALA A 83 -11.12 0.44 8.09
C ALA A 83 -9.72 0.36 7.46
N GLN A 84 -8.75 -0.11 8.26
CA GLN A 84 -7.43 -0.55 7.78
C GLN A 84 -7.59 -1.77 6.86
N ARG A 85 -6.94 -1.70 5.71
CA ARG A 85 -6.94 -2.65 4.61
C ARG A 85 -5.51 -3.08 4.28
N TYR A 86 -5.38 -4.28 3.76
CA TYR A 86 -4.09 -4.91 3.56
C TYR A 86 -3.95 -5.37 2.10
N PRO A 87 -3.30 -4.56 1.26
CA PRO A 87 -3.07 -4.89 -0.14
C PRO A 87 -2.00 -5.98 -0.29
N VAL A 88 -2.24 -6.95 -1.15
CA VAL A 88 -1.28 -7.99 -1.55
C VAL A 88 -1.28 -8.09 -3.08
N PRO A 89 -0.14 -7.83 -3.75
CA PRO A 89 -0.01 -8.03 -5.18
C PRO A 89 -0.01 -9.53 -5.49
N VAL A 90 -0.92 -9.96 -6.34
CA VAL A 90 -1.06 -11.35 -6.78
C VAL A 90 -1.07 -11.40 -8.30
N GLN A 91 -0.26 -12.31 -8.86
CA GLN A 91 -0.25 -12.56 -10.30
C GLN A 91 -1.60 -13.14 -10.76
N HIS A 92 -2.11 -12.67 -11.92
CA HIS A 92 -3.41 -13.08 -12.47
C HIS A 92 -3.59 -14.60 -12.55
N TYR A 93 -2.52 -15.35 -12.87
CA TYR A 93 -2.60 -16.81 -12.97
C TYR A 93 -2.89 -17.50 -11.63
N ALA A 94 -2.61 -16.84 -10.51
CA ALA A 94 -2.80 -17.39 -9.17
C ALA A 94 -4.09 -16.92 -8.49
N LEU A 95 -4.82 -15.95 -9.06
CA LEU A 95 -6.13 -15.55 -8.54
C LEU A 95 -7.12 -16.72 -8.51
N GLN A 96 -7.02 -17.65 -9.46
CA GLN A 96 -7.86 -18.85 -9.51
C GLN A 96 -7.60 -19.83 -8.35
N GLN A 97 -6.51 -19.65 -7.62
CA GLN A 97 -6.13 -20.50 -6.49
C GLN A 97 -6.70 -19.97 -5.17
N ILE A 98 -7.30 -18.77 -5.16
CA ILE A 98 -7.89 -18.19 -3.96
C ILE A 98 -9.24 -18.87 -3.71
N PRO A 99 -9.39 -19.65 -2.62
CA PRO A 99 -10.57 -20.49 -2.42
C PRO A 99 -11.82 -19.68 -2.01
N ASN A 100 -11.63 -18.47 -1.47
CA ASN A 100 -12.72 -17.62 -0.99
C ASN A 100 -12.55 -16.18 -1.52
N PRO A 101 -12.78 -15.94 -2.82
CA PRO A 101 -12.59 -14.61 -3.42
C PRO A 101 -13.52 -13.56 -2.83
N ASP A 102 -14.72 -13.93 -2.37
CA ASP A 102 -15.69 -12.97 -1.79
C ASP A 102 -15.20 -12.29 -0.49
N ALA A 103 -14.14 -12.81 0.13
CA ALA A 103 -13.51 -12.20 1.30
C ALA A 103 -12.46 -11.13 0.96
N PHE A 104 -12.24 -10.85 -0.33
CA PHE A 104 -11.22 -9.93 -0.82
C PHE A 104 -11.78 -8.98 -1.88
N ASP A 105 -11.27 -7.75 -1.88
CA ASP A 105 -11.46 -6.80 -2.97
C ASP A 105 -10.35 -7.01 -4.02
N PHE A 106 -10.70 -7.09 -5.30
CA PHE A 106 -9.74 -7.32 -6.39
C PHE A 106 -9.64 -6.10 -7.30
N HIS A 107 -8.42 -5.59 -7.47
CA HIS A 107 -8.14 -4.46 -8.33
C HIS A 107 -7.00 -4.80 -9.29
N ALA A 108 -7.32 -4.93 -10.58
CA ALA A 108 -6.31 -5.18 -11.61
C ALA A 108 -5.46 -3.92 -11.80
N ILE A 109 -4.15 -4.00 -11.56
CA ILE A 109 -3.23 -2.85 -11.64
C ILE A 109 -2.36 -2.87 -12.88
N ASP A 110 -2.17 -4.06 -13.46
CA ASP A 110 -1.57 -4.25 -14.77
C ASP A 110 -2.18 -5.50 -15.44
N SER A 111 -1.81 -5.75 -16.69
CA SER A 111 -2.12 -6.93 -17.48
C SER A 111 -1.74 -8.26 -16.81
N LYS A 112 -0.87 -8.25 -15.79
CA LYS A 112 -0.37 -9.45 -15.11
C LYS A 112 -0.62 -9.48 -13.61
N VAL A 113 -0.82 -8.33 -12.97
CA VAL A 113 -0.88 -8.22 -11.50
C VAL A 113 -2.22 -7.63 -11.08
N THR A 114 -2.82 -8.23 -10.06
CA THR A 114 -4.01 -7.74 -9.36
C THR A 114 -3.65 -7.52 -7.91
N LEU A 115 -3.98 -6.34 -7.39
CA LEU A 115 -4.01 -6.06 -5.98
C LEU A 115 -5.21 -6.75 -5.34
N VAL A 116 -4.92 -7.72 -4.48
CA VAL A 116 -5.89 -8.39 -3.63
C VAL A 116 -5.88 -7.67 -2.28
N ILE A 117 -6.97 -6.98 -1.98
CA ILE A 117 -7.09 -6.18 -0.77
C ILE A 117 -7.90 -6.96 0.25
N ALA A 118 -7.28 -7.21 1.41
CA ALA A 118 -7.89 -7.91 2.52
C ALA A 118 -8.30 -6.92 3.62
N ASP A 119 -9.45 -7.16 4.26
CA ASP A 119 -9.92 -6.33 5.39
C ASP A 119 -9.26 -6.70 6.74
N SER A 120 -8.36 -7.69 6.78
CA SER A 120 -7.61 -8.04 7.99
C SER A 120 -6.28 -8.74 7.69
N GLN A 121 -5.32 -8.62 8.61
CA GLN A 121 -4.04 -9.35 8.53
C GLN A 121 -4.22 -10.88 8.49
N GLN A 122 -5.27 -11.41 9.13
CA GLN A 122 -5.53 -12.85 9.11
C GLN A 122 -5.84 -13.35 7.69
N LEU A 123 -6.63 -12.58 6.93
CA LEU A 123 -6.93 -12.86 5.53
C LEU A 123 -5.68 -12.76 4.64
N VAL A 124 -4.77 -11.83 4.93
CA VAL A 124 -3.45 -11.76 4.25
C VAL A 124 -2.63 -13.02 4.50
N GLN A 125 -2.53 -13.47 5.74
CA GLN A 125 -1.75 -14.67 6.07
C GLN A 125 -2.36 -15.91 5.41
N GLN A 126 -3.70 -16.00 5.36
CA GLN A 126 -4.39 -17.06 4.63
C GLN A 126 -4.08 -16.97 3.13
N LEU A 127 -4.18 -15.80 2.52
CA LEU A 127 -3.86 -15.59 1.11
C LEU A 127 -2.41 -16.01 0.79
N ARG A 128 -1.45 -15.69 1.65
CA ARG A 128 -0.04 -16.08 1.49
C ARG A 128 0.20 -17.59 1.62
N GLN A 129 -0.68 -18.32 2.29
CA GLN A 129 -0.62 -19.78 2.39
C GLN A 129 -1.26 -20.48 1.19
N GLU A 130 -2.31 -19.87 0.63
CA GLU A 130 -3.08 -20.40 -0.51
C GLU A 130 -2.41 -20.08 -1.85
N VAL A 131 -1.83 -18.88 -1.97
CA VAL A 131 -1.16 -18.40 -3.18
C VAL A 131 0.33 -18.79 -3.15
N PRO A 132 0.87 -19.39 -4.21
CA PRO A 132 2.27 -19.80 -4.24
C PRO A 132 3.20 -18.57 -4.14
N PRO A 133 4.31 -18.66 -3.38
CA PRO A 133 5.27 -17.56 -3.21
C PRO A 133 5.69 -16.85 -4.51
N PRO A 134 5.97 -17.52 -5.65
CA PRO A 134 6.33 -16.83 -6.89
C PRO A 134 5.18 -16.05 -7.55
N ALA A 135 3.93 -16.27 -7.10
CA ALA A 135 2.78 -15.52 -7.56
C ALA A 135 2.46 -14.31 -6.67
N LEU A 136 3.10 -14.21 -5.51
CA LEU A 136 3.08 -13.04 -4.66
C LEU A 136 4.17 -12.10 -5.18
N GLY A 137 3.80 -10.86 -5.49
CA GLY A 137 4.78 -9.77 -5.61
C GLY A 137 5.31 -9.41 -4.24
#